data_AF-A0A9P8DHN9-F1
#
_entry.id   AF-A0A9P8DHN9-F1
#
_cell.length_a   1.000
_cell.length_b   1.000
_cell.length_c   1.000
_cell.angle_alpha   90.00
_cell.angle_beta   90.00
_cell.angle_gamma   90.00
#
_symmetry.space_group_name_H-M   'P 1'
#
loop_
_entity.id
_entity.type
_entity.pdbx_description
1 polymer ?
#
loop_
_entity_poly.entity_id
_entity_poly.type
_entity_poly.pdbx_seq_one_letter_code
_entity_poly.pdbx_strand_id
1 'polypeptide(L)'
;MHERYGPIVRINPDELHCSCPYFTDEIYAGPGRIRDKWQHQLNTGGAGPVSVTGFSTVNHEVHRVRKGALSKYFSRQQMLKLVGEVKEVTQMTVDKMLRYAGGEPFALT
;
A
#
# COMPACT_ATOMS: atom_id res chain seq x y z
N MET A 1 1.28 -21.89 6.11
CA MET A 1 0.44 -22.47 5.04
C MET A 1 1.29 -22.80 3.81
N HIS A 2 1.92 -21.81 3.18
CA HIS A 2 2.77 -22.04 1.99
C HIS A 2 3.87 -23.09 2.17
N GLU A 3 4.44 -23.21 3.38
CA GLU A 3 5.40 -24.27 3.73
C GLU A 3 4.87 -25.70 3.48
N ARG A 4 3.55 -25.92 3.64
CA ARG A 4 2.91 -27.24 3.49
C ARG A 4 2.30 -27.46 2.11
N TYR A 5 1.73 -26.42 1.52
CA TYR A 5 0.88 -26.56 0.32
C TYR A 5 1.48 -25.91 -0.94
N GLY A 6 2.66 -25.31 -0.83
CA GLY A 6 3.34 -24.65 -1.94
C GLY A 6 2.96 -23.19 -2.12
N PRO A 7 3.53 -22.51 -3.13
CA PRO A 7 3.52 -21.05 -3.25
C PRO A 7 2.20 -20.47 -3.79
N ILE A 8 1.32 -21.27 -4.38
CA ILE A 8 0.00 -20.84 -4.87
C ILE A 8 -1.05 -21.74 -4.24
N VAL A 9 -2.00 -21.12 -3.55
CA VAL A 9 -2.92 -21.79 -2.66
C VAL A 9 -4.32 -21.28 -2.92
N ARG A 10 -5.29 -22.19 -3.07
CA ARG A 10 -6.71 -21.82 -3.07
C ARG A 10 -7.22 -21.73 -1.63
N ILE A 11 -7.67 -20.55 -1.21
CA ILE A 11 -8.17 -20.31 0.16
C ILE A 11 -9.70 -20.37 0.23
N ASN A 12 -10.39 -20.10 -0.88
CA ASN A 12 -11.83 -20.29 -1.06
C ASN A 12 -12.15 -20.50 -2.56
N PRO A 13 -13.41 -20.75 -2.96
CA PRO A 13 -13.75 -20.99 -4.38
C PRO A 13 -13.32 -19.87 -5.33
N ASP A 14 -13.29 -18.63 -4.85
CA ASP A 14 -13.09 -17.42 -5.65
C ASP A 14 -11.67 -16.81 -5.51
N GLU A 15 -10.89 -17.22 -4.51
CA GLU A 15 -9.62 -16.58 -4.14
C GLU A 15 -8.43 -17.54 -4.11
N LEU A 16 -7.31 -17.05 -4.65
CA LEU A 16 -6.00 -17.67 -4.59
C LEU A 16 -5.05 -16.78 -3.78
N HIS A 17 -4.40 -17.36 -2.77
CA HIS A 17 -3.29 -16.74 -2.06
C HIS A 17 -1.96 -17.14 -2.73
N CYS A 18 -1.17 -16.15 -3.14
CA CYS A 18 0.07 -16.35 -3.88
C CYS A 18 1.27 -15.76 -3.13
N SER A 19 2.31 -16.56 -2.96
CA SER A 19 3.63 -16.18 -2.44
C SER A 19 4.73 -16.62 -3.42
N CYS A 20 4.47 -16.45 -4.72
CA CYS A 20 5.40 -16.78 -5.81
C CYS A 20 5.92 -15.50 -6.48
N PRO A 21 7.19 -15.11 -6.28
CA PRO A 21 7.76 -13.92 -6.91
C PRO A 21 7.73 -13.97 -8.45
N TYR A 22 7.83 -15.16 -9.05
CA TYR A 22 7.78 -15.35 -10.50
C TYR A 22 6.40 -15.04 -11.12
N PHE A 23 5.34 -14.92 -10.30
CA PHE A 23 3.98 -14.63 -10.75
C PHE A 23 3.59 -13.15 -10.53
N THR A 24 4.54 -12.31 -10.14
CA THR A 24 4.32 -10.88 -9.85
C THR A 24 3.71 -10.15 -11.03
N ASP A 25 4.23 -10.34 -12.25
CA ASP A 25 3.76 -9.63 -13.44
C ASP A 25 2.34 -10.04 -13.89
N GLU A 26 1.91 -11.24 -13.49
CA GLU A 26 0.56 -11.72 -13.78
C GLU A 26 -0.48 -11.14 -12.82
N ILE A 27 -0.13 -11.08 -11.52
CA ILE A 27 -0.97 -10.51 -10.45
C ILE A 27 -0.98 -8.97 -10.56
N TYR A 28 0.20 -8.35 -10.59
CA TYR A 28 0.39 -6.92 -10.68
C TYR A 28 0.63 -6.52 -12.13
N ALA A 29 -0.46 -6.58 -12.89
CA ALA A 29 -0.48 -6.25 -14.30
C ALA A 29 0.18 -4.88 -14.58
N GLY A 30 1.11 -4.86 -15.52
CA GLY A 30 1.76 -3.64 -15.99
C GLY A 30 0.85 -2.74 -16.84
N PRO A 31 1.39 -1.61 -17.35
CA PRO A 31 0.66 -0.70 -18.23
C PRO A 31 0.04 -1.43 -19.43
N GLY A 32 -1.25 -1.21 -19.68
CA GLY A 32 -1.97 -1.78 -20.83
C GLY A 32 -2.87 -2.98 -20.51
N ARG A 33 -2.78 -3.55 -19.30
CA ARG A 33 -3.70 -4.61 -18.84
C ARG A 33 -4.77 -4.02 -17.93
N ILE A 34 -6.01 -3.96 -18.42
CA ILE A 34 -7.17 -3.47 -17.66
C ILE A 34 -7.68 -4.60 -16.75
N ARG A 35 -7.78 -4.31 -15.45
CA ARG A 35 -8.31 -5.23 -14.43
C ARG A 35 -9.13 -4.44 -13.42
N ASP A 36 -10.34 -4.90 -13.15
CA ASP A 36 -11.15 -4.38 -12.06
C ASP A 36 -10.79 -5.11 -10.76
N LYS A 37 -10.87 -4.40 -9.64
CA LYS A 37 -10.72 -5.00 -8.31
C LYS A 37 -11.96 -5.82 -7.98
N TRP A 38 -11.81 -6.84 -7.13
CA TRP A 38 -12.97 -7.58 -6.66
C TRP A 38 -13.64 -6.81 -5.51
N GLN A 39 -14.96 -6.63 -5.57
CA GLN A 39 -15.70 -5.84 -4.58
C GLN A 39 -15.47 -6.34 -3.14
N HIS A 40 -15.41 -7.67 -2.94
CA HIS A 40 -15.21 -8.25 -1.61
C HIS A 40 -13.87 -7.83 -0.97
N GLN A 41 -12.82 -7.60 -1.77
CA GLN A 41 -11.51 -7.10 -1.30
C GLN A 41 -11.57 -5.66 -0.80
N LEU A 42 -12.53 -4.88 -1.32
CA LEU A 42 -12.73 -3.48 -0.95
C LEU A 42 -13.70 -3.32 0.22
N ASN A 43 -14.50 -4.33 0.51
CA ASN A 43 -15.43 -4.32 1.65
C ASN A 43 -14.70 -4.22 2.99
N THR A 44 -13.42 -4.56 3.05
CA THR A 44 -12.54 -4.40 4.23
C THR A 44 -11.90 -3.00 4.31
N GLY A 45 -11.96 -2.21 3.23
CA GLY A 45 -11.19 -0.97 3.03
C GLY A 45 -11.72 0.28 3.74
N GLY A 46 -12.78 0.16 4.55
CA GLY A 46 -13.33 1.23 5.38
C GLY A 46 -14.74 1.67 4.97
N ALA A 47 -15.57 1.97 5.97
CA ALA A 47 -16.93 2.49 5.79
C ALA A 47 -16.93 4.01 5.52
N GLY A 48 -18.08 4.54 5.09
CA GLY A 48 -18.26 5.99 4.91
C GLY A 48 -17.51 6.53 3.69
N PRO A 49 -17.00 7.78 3.73
CA PRO A 49 -16.40 8.44 2.56
C PRO A 49 -15.21 7.68 1.95
N VAL A 50 -14.52 6.83 2.71
CA VAL A 50 -13.40 6.01 2.22
C VAL A 50 -13.85 5.03 1.12
N SER A 51 -15.08 4.53 1.21
CA SER A 51 -15.67 3.60 0.23
C SER A 51 -15.79 4.17 -1.19
N VAL A 52 -15.76 5.50 -1.35
CA VAL A 52 -15.86 6.17 -2.66
C VAL A 52 -14.55 6.80 -3.13
N THR A 53 -13.45 6.61 -2.40
CA THR A 53 -12.13 7.17 -2.75
C THR A 53 -11.47 6.44 -3.93
N GLY A 54 -10.35 6.99 -4.41
CA GLY A 54 -9.49 6.32 -5.39
C GLY A 54 -9.06 4.91 -4.94
N PHE A 55 -8.74 4.72 -3.65
CA PHE A 55 -8.32 3.41 -3.14
C PHE A 55 -9.43 2.35 -3.30
N SER A 56 -10.67 2.74 -3.02
CA SER A 56 -11.86 1.87 -3.06
C SER A 56 -12.58 1.84 -4.41
N THR A 57 -11.92 2.29 -5.49
CA THR A 57 -12.53 2.28 -6.82
C THR A 57 -12.34 0.91 -7.49
N VAL A 58 -13.45 0.21 -7.77
CA VAL A 58 -13.46 -1.07 -8.50
C VAL A 58 -13.03 -0.90 -9.96
N ASN A 59 -13.70 0.00 -10.68
CA ASN A 59 -13.51 0.16 -12.11
C ASN A 59 -12.15 0.79 -12.44
N HIS A 60 -11.39 0.11 -13.30
CA HIS A 60 -10.04 0.50 -13.68
C HIS A 60 -9.94 1.91 -14.28
N GLU A 61 -10.84 2.30 -15.18
CA GLU A 61 -10.76 3.60 -15.85
C GLU A 61 -11.04 4.75 -14.89
N VAL A 62 -12.03 4.58 -14.03
CA VAL A 62 -12.34 5.54 -12.96
C VAL A 62 -11.16 5.62 -11.98
N HIS A 63 -10.59 4.48 -11.61
CA HIS A 63 -9.39 4.42 -10.77
C HIS A 63 -8.21 5.16 -11.42
N ARG A 64 -7.98 4.97 -12.73
CA ARG A 64 -6.92 5.64 -13.49
C ARG A 64 -7.04 7.16 -13.42
N VAL A 65 -8.25 7.70 -13.62
CA VAL A 65 -8.51 9.15 -13.53
C VAL A 65 -8.28 9.66 -12.12
N ARG A 66 -8.84 8.99 -11.10
CA ARG A 66 -8.69 9.37 -9.68
C ARG A 66 -7.23 9.32 -9.21
N LYS A 67 -6.49 8.28 -9.59
CA LYS A 67 -5.04 8.13 -9.31
C LYS A 67 -4.23 9.22 -10.02
N GLY A 68 -4.61 9.59 -11.24
CA GLY A 68 -3.91 10.62 -12.02
C GLY A 68 -3.81 11.95 -11.28
N ALA A 69 -4.87 12.37 -10.60
CA ALA A 69 -4.88 13.60 -9.80
C ALA A 69 -3.84 13.60 -8.65
N LEU A 70 -3.58 12.43 -8.05
CA LEU A 70 -2.61 12.25 -6.96
C LEU A 70 -1.18 12.01 -7.45
N SER A 71 -1.00 11.47 -8.65
CA SER A 71 0.29 10.98 -9.14
C SER A 71 1.39 12.05 -9.17
N LYS A 72 1.03 13.34 -9.36
CA LYS A 72 1.98 14.46 -9.35
C LYS A 72 2.72 14.60 -8.01
N TYR A 73 2.04 14.37 -6.89
CA TYR A 73 2.61 14.51 -5.54
C TYR A 73 3.63 13.41 -5.22
N PHE A 74 3.50 12.25 -5.87
CA PHE A 74 4.39 11.10 -5.68
C PHE A 74 5.41 10.93 -6.82
N SER A 75 5.62 11.96 -7.64
CA SER A 75 6.66 11.95 -8.66
C SER A 75 8.05 12.00 -8.01
N ARG A 76 9.07 11.42 -8.67
CA ARG A 76 10.46 11.47 -8.20
C ARG A 76 10.91 12.89 -7.87
N GLN A 77 10.53 13.87 -8.69
CA GLN A 77 10.89 15.27 -8.47
C GLN A 77 10.24 15.84 -7.21
N GLN A 78 8.95 15.58 -6.96
CA GLN A 78 8.29 16.04 -5.75
C GLN A 78 8.85 15.34 -4.51
N MET A 79 9.13 14.04 -4.59
CA MET A 79 9.78 13.29 -3.51
C MET A 79 11.12 13.91 -3.13
N LEU A 80 11.97 14.24 -4.10
CA LEU A 80 13.29 14.86 -3.85
C LEU A 80 13.19 16.23 -3.16
N LYS A 81 12.13 17.01 -3.42
CA LYS A 81 11.89 18.28 -2.72
C LYS A 81 11.56 18.07 -1.24
N LEU A 82 10.82 17.01 -0.93
CA LEU A 82 10.37 16.70 0.43
C LEU A 82 11.39 15.94 1.27
N VAL A 83 12.47 15.40 0.69
CA VAL A 83 13.50 14.64 1.43
C VAL A 83 14.07 15.44 2.59
N GLY A 84 14.28 16.75 2.42
CA GLY A 84 14.78 17.62 3.49
C GLY A 84 13.83 17.69 4.69
N GLU A 85 12.54 17.94 4.43
CA GLU A 85 11.50 18.01 5.46
C GLU A 85 11.34 16.67 6.19
N VAL A 86 11.32 15.56 5.44
CA VAL A 86 11.24 14.21 6.04
C VAL A 86 12.44 13.96 6.95
N LYS A 87 13.65 14.36 6.53
CA LYS A 87 14.86 14.22 7.34
C LYS A 87 14.78 15.04 8.62
N GLU A 88 14.28 16.26 8.56
CA GLU A 88 14.11 17.13 9.73
C GLU A 88 13.16 16.51 10.76
N VAL A 89 11.97 16.08 10.32
CA VAL A 89 10.99 15.43 11.20
C VAL A 89 11.56 14.14 11.78
N THR A 90 12.28 13.35 10.97
CA THR A 90 12.96 12.14 11.45
C THR A 90 13.98 12.46 12.54
N GLN A 91 14.80 13.50 12.33
CA GLN A 91 15.79 13.92 13.33
C GLN A 91 15.12 14.40 14.62
N MET A 92 14.01 15.14 14.54
CA MET A 92 13.24 15.52 15.72
C MET A 92 12.74 14.32 16.51
N THR A 93 12.24 13.28 15.82
CA THR A 93 11.82 12.02 16.46
C THR A 93 13.00 11.33 17.15
N VAL A 94 14.15 11.24 16.48
CA VAL A 94 15.38 10.66 17.05
C VAL A 94 15.84 11.44 18.28
N ASP A 95 15.89 12.76 18.21
CA ASP A 95 16.31 13.63 19.32
C ASP A 95 15.38 13.46 20.52
N LYS A 96 14.07 13.35 20.29
CA LYS A 96 13.09 13.10 21.35
C LYS A 96 13.31 11.74 22.01
N MET A 97 13.60 10.70 21.23
CA MET A 97 13.93 9.36 21.76
C MET A 97 15.22 9.39 22.58
N LEU A 98 16.26 10.05 22.08
CA LEU A 98 17.54 10.17 22.78
C LEU A 98 17.44 10.96 24.10
N ARG A 99 16.59 12.01 24.16
CA ARG A 99 16.31 12.73 25.41
C ARG A 99 15.61 11.88 26.47
N TYR A 100 14.91 10.83 26.03
CA TYR A 100 14.24 9.88 26.92
C TYR A 100 15.17 8.71 27.33
N ALA A 101 16.39 8.64 26.78
CA ALA A 101 17.34 7.59 27.11
C ALA A 101 17.74 7.66 28.60
N GLY A 102 17.30 6.66 29.37
CA GLY A 102 17.42 6.60 30.83
C GLY A 102 16.08 6.49 31.57
N GLY A 103 14.95 6.62 30.88
CA GLY A 103 13.60 6.34 31.41
C GLY A 103 13.12 4.90 31.16
N GLU A 104 11.82 4.67 31.36
CA GLU A 104 11.13 3.40 31.05
C GLU A 104 11.25 3.01 29.56
N PRO A 105 11.00 1.75 29.16
CA PRO A 105 11.06 1.34 27.76
C PRO A 105 10.16 2.19 26.86
N PHE A 106 10.73 2.76 25.78
CA PHE A 106 9.98 3.51 24.79
C PHE A 106 9.20 2.54 23.88
N ALA A 107 7.87 2.57 23.93
CA ALA A 107 7.03 1.76 23.05
C ALA A 107 7.06 2.33 21.61
N LEU A 108 7.62 1.56 20.68
CA LEU A 108 7.68 1.85 19.24
C LEU A 108 6.48 1.29 18.45
N THR A 109 5.49 0.75 19.16
CA THR A 109 4.31 0.05 18.60
C THR A 109 3.13 0.98 18.40
#